data_AF-A0A7L3KPB3-F1
#
_entry.id   AF-A0A7L3KPB3-F1
#
_cell.length_a   1.000
_cell.length_b   1.000
_cell.length_c   1.000
_cell.angle_alpha   90.00
_cell.angle_beta   90.00
_cell.angle_gamma   90.00
#
_symmetry.space_group_name_H-M   'P 1'
#
loop_
_entity.id
_entity.type
_entity.pdbx_description
1 polymer ?
#
loop_
_entity_poly.entity_id
_entity_poly.type
_entity_poly.pdbx_seq_one_letter_code
_entity_poly.pdbx_strand_id
1 'polypeptide(L)'
;LFQVVHAHKPHFMALHCQEFGGKNYEASMSHVDKFVKELLSSDAMKDYNRARVYLDENYKSQEHFTALGSFYFLHESLKNIYQFDFKAKKYKKVTGKEIYSDTLESTPMLEKEKFPQDYFPECKWSRKGFIRTRWCITDCAFDLVNIHLFHDASNLIAWETSPSVYSGIRHKALGYVLDRIIDQRFEKVSYFVFGDFNFRLDAKAVVE
;
A
#
# COMPACT_ATOMS: atom_id res chain seq x y z
N LEU A 1 3.97 -8.84 14.74
CA LEU A 1 5.14 -8.15 14.15
C LEU A 1 6.43 -8.42 14.92
N PHE A 2 6.56 -7.99 16.19
CA PHE A 2 7.81 -8.12 16.94
C PHE A 2 8.31 -9.56 17.11
N GLN A 3 7.41 -10.54 17.29
CA GLN A 3 7.77 -11.97 17.30
C GLN A 3 8.47 -12.40 15.99
N VAL A 4 7.98 -11.95 14.84
CA VAL A 4 8.57 -12.24 13.52
C VAL A 4 9.92 -11.56 13.38
N VAL A 5 10.05 -10.30 13.81
CA VAL A 5 11.32 -9.57 13.83
C VAL A 5 12.36 -10.30 14.67
N HIS A 6 11.97 -10.74 15.87
CA HIS A 6 12.86 -11.48 16.76
C HIS A 6 13.29 -12.83 16.19
N ALA A 7 12.35 -13.59 15.61
CA ALA A 7 12.60 -14.93 15.09
C ALA A 7 13.40 -14.93 13.79
N HIS A 8 13.11 -14.02 12.87
CA HIS A 8 13.66 -14.06 11.50
C HIS A 8 14.70 -12.98 11.21
N LYS A 9 14.77 -11.91 12.03
CA LYS A 9 15.68 -10.77 11.86
C LYS A 9 15.74 -10.28 10.39
N PRO A 10 14.58 -9.96 9.77
CA PRO A 10 14.54 -9.61 8.36
C PRO A 10 15.36 -8.35 8.10
N HIS A 11 16.21 -8.38 7.07
CA HIS A 11 17.02 -7.22 6.70
C HIS A 11 16.19 -6.05 6.17
N PHE A 12 15.14 -6.36 5.41
CA PHE A 12 14.18 -5.41 4.87
C PHE A 12 12.78 -5.90 5.20
N MET A 13 11.93 -5.01 5.71
CA MET A 13 10.56 -5.33 6.08
C MET A 13 9.61 -4.31 5.49
N ALA A 14 8.63 -4.79 4.73
CA ALA A 14 7.50 -4.02 4.26
C ALA A 14 6.24 -4.43 5.03
N LEU A 15 5.56 -3.46 5.63
CA LEU A 15 4.25 -3.62 6.25
C LEU A 15 3.26 -2.74 5.49
N HIS A 16 2.29 -3.38 4.83
CA HIS A 16 1.24 -2.72 4.08
C HIS A 16 -0.07 -2.81 4.84
N CYS A 17 -0.68 -1.66 5.04
CA CYS A 17 -1.94 -1.49 5.73
C CYS A 17 -2.98 -0.89 4.78
N GLN A 18 -4.22 -1.22 5.05
CA GLN A 18 -5.40 -0.65 4.39
C GLN A 18 -6.37 -0.19 5.46
N GLU A 19 -7.32 0.67 5.06
CA GLU A 19 -8.31 1.22 6.00
C GLU A 19 -7.60 1.89 7.19
N PHE A 20 -6.48 2.54 6.91
CA PHE A 20 -5.65 3.20 7.90
C PHE A 20 -6.42 4.36 8.52
N GLY A 21 -6.49 4.43 9.85
CA GLY A 21 -7.42 5.29 10.60
C GLY A 21 -8.84 4.72 10.76
N GLY A 22 -9.16 3.57 10.17
CA GLY A 22 -10.43 2.88 10.32
C GLY A 22 -11.62 3.63 9.70
N LYS A 23 -12.84 3.21 10.07
CA LYS A 23 -14.09 3.82 9.58
C LYS A 23 -14.34 5.22 10.18
N ASN A 24 -13.85 5.47 11.40
CA ASN A 24 -13.98 6.75 12.11
C ASN A 24 -12.63 7.47 12.14
N TYR A 25 -12.08 7.76 10.95
CA TYR A 25 -10.74 8.31 10.80
C TYR A 25 -10.55 9.63 11.56
N GLU A 26 -11.55 10.50 11.62
CA GLU A 26 -11.47 11.80 12.33
C GLU A 26 -11.16 11.65 13.82
N ALA A 27 -11.73 10.63 14.48
CA ALA A 27 -11.45 10.35 15.89
C ALA A 27 -10.19 9.50 16.08
N SER A 28 -9.83 8.70 15.08
CA SER A 28 -8.83 7.64 15.20
C SER A 28 -7.42 8.05 14.78
N MET A 29 -7.24 9.17 14.05
CA MET A 29 -5.90 9.61 13.62
C MET A 29 -4.95 9.87 14.80
N SER A 30 -5.46 10.32 15.95
CA SER A 30 -4.63 10.44 17.16
C SER A 30 -4.02 9.12 17.62
N HIS A 31 -4.71 7.99 17.40
CA HIS A 31 -4.21 6.65 17.71
C HIS A 31 -3.19 6.16 16.68
N VAL A 32 -3.32 6.61 15.43
CA VAL A 32 -2.39 6.30 14.36
C VAL A 32 -1.00 6.89 14.67
N ASP A 33 -0.92 8.15 15.04
CA ASP A 33 0.35 8.80 15.43
C ASP A 33 1.03 8.05 16.58
N LYS A 34 0.25 7.68 17.59
CA LYS A 34 0.74 6.92 18.74
C LYS A 34 1.27 5.56 18.32
N PHE A 35 0.52 4.83 17.48
CA PHE A 35 0.93 3.54 16.94
C PHE A 35 2.24 3.64 16.15
N VAL A 36 2.37 4.62 15.26
CA VAL A 36 3.58 4.83 14.45
C VAL A 36 4.79 5.13 15.34
N LYS A 37 4.62 5.99 16.34
CA LYS A 37 5.67 6.32 17.32
C LYS A 37 6.11 5.09 18.10
N GLU A 38 5.18 4.36 18.70
CA GLU A 38 5.46 3.14 19.48
C GLU A 38 6.13 2.06 18.63
N LEU A 39 5.70 1.91 17.38
CA LEU A 39 6.30 0.97 16.44
C LEU A 39 7.75 1.33 16.11
N LEU A 40 8.04 2.61 15.84
CA LEU A 40 9.37 3.09 15.47
C LEU A 40 10.35 3.16 16.65
N SER A 41 9.86 3.30 17.88
CA SER A 41 10.64 3.42 19.11
C SER A 41 10.78 2.11 19.90
N SER A 42 10.06 1.05 19.52
CA SER A 42 10.15 -0.25 20.18
C SER A 42 11.57 -0.80 20.18
N ASP A 43 11.99 -1.40 21.31
CA ASP A 43 13.28 -2.08 21.44
C ASP A 43 13.47 -3.19 20.40
N ALA A 44 12.39 -3.85 19.98
CA ALA A 44 12.43 -4.86 18.94
C ALA A 44 12.85 -4.29 17.57
N MET A 45 12.70 -2.98 17.37
CA MET A 45 12.99 -2.27 16.13
C MET A 45 14.30 -1.46 16.19
N LYS A 46 15.09 -1.57 17.27
CA LYS A 46 16.30 -0.74 17.50
C LYS A 46 17.34 -0.85 16.37
N ASP A 47 17.50 -2.05 15.80
CA ASP A 47 18.48 -2.32 14.75
C ASP A 47 17.99 -1.84 13.36
N TYR A 48 16.73 -1.40 13.25
CA TYR A 48 16.15 -0.79 12.05
C TYR A 48 16.33 0.74 12.12
N ASN A 49 17.56 1.18 11.89
CA ASN A 49 17.94 2.60 11.97
C ASN A 49 17.43 3.47 10.81
N ARG A 50 16.83 2.85 9.79
CA ARG A 50 16.22 3.52 8.64
C ARG A 50 14.78 3.10 8.48
N ALA A 51 13.92 4.07 8.17
CA ALA A 51 12.51 3.80 7.88
C ALA A 51 11.94 4.78 6.86
N ARG A 52 10.96 4.31 6.07
CA ARG A 52 10.08 5.16 5.26
C ARG A 52 8.64 4.77 5.58
N VAL A 53 7.86 5.73 6.06
CA VAL A 53 6.47 5.53 6.44
C VAL A 53 5.60 6.48 5.61
N TYR A 54 4.65 5.92 4.89
CA TYR A 54 3.71 6.65 4.04
C TYR A 54 2.29 6.33 4.47
N LEU A 55 1.62 7.31 5.04
CA LEU A 55 0.28 7.20 5.59
C LEU A 55 -0.59 8.15 4.79
N ASP A 56 -1.62 7.64 4.13
CA ASP A 56 -2.57 8.51 3.45
C ASP A 56 -3.61 8.96 4.47
N GLU A 57 -3.40 10.12 5.08
CA GLU A 57 -4.27 10.66 6.14
C GLU A 57 -5.10 11.86 5.67
N ASN A 58 -4.94 12.30 4.42
CA ASN A 58 -5.62 13.45 3.86
C ASN A 58 -7.09 13.16 3.47
N TYR A 59 -7.92 12.84 4.46
CA TYR A 59 -9.34 12.54 4.28
C TYR A 59 -10.16 13.72 3.74
N LYS A 60 -9.63 14.95 3.82
CA LYS A 60 -10.24 16.16 3.24
C LYS A 60 -10.17 16.13 1.71
N SER A 61 -9.18 15.47 1.13
CA SER A 61 -9.06 15.28 -0.32
C SER A 61 -9.80 14.02 -0.78
N GLN A 62 -11.12 14.11 -0.89
CA GLN A 62 -11.95 12.95 -1.27
C GLN A 62 -11.60 12.38 -2.66
N GLU A 63 -11.01 13.19 -3.55
CA GLU A 63 -10.57 12.76 -4.89
C GLU A 63 -9.28 11.93 -4.88
N HIS A 64 -8.45 12.04 -3.84
CA HIS A 64 -7.14 11.37 -3.79
C HIS A 64 -6.97 10.44 -2.59
N PHE A 65 -7.87 10.48 -1.62
CA PHE A 65 -7.80 9.68 -0.41
C PHE A 65 -8.06 8.18 -0.64
N THR A 66 -7.14 7.35 -0.18
CA THR A 66 -7.12 5.87 -0.31
C THR A 66 -7.05 5.14 1.04
N ALA A 67 -6.77 5.86 2.14
CA ALA A 67 -6.56 5.27 3.47
C ALA A 67 -5.54 4.11 3.47
N LEU A 68 -4.56 4.15 2.56
CA LEU A 68 -3.47 3.17 2.50
C LEU A 68 -2.32 3.62 3.41
N GLY A 69 -1.66 2.65 4.03
CA GLY A 69 -0.45 2.84 4.84
C GLY A 69 0.66 1.91 4.37
N SER A 70 1.88 2.41 4.22
CA SER A 70 3.05 1.59 3.87
C SER A 70 4.22 1.94 4.75
N PHE A 71 4.76 0.95 5.45
CA PHE A 71 5.91 1.09 6.33
C PHE A 71 7.04 0.22 5.79
N TYR A 72 8.21 0.83 5.64
CA TYR A 72 9.42 0.15 5.22
C TYR A 72 10.48 0.33 6.29
N PHE A 73 10.93 -0.76 6.89
CA PHE A 73 11.96 -0.78 7.91
C PHE A 73 13.21 -1.47 7.36
N LEU A 74 14.36 -0.84 7.54
CA LEU A 74 15.61 -1.32 6.96
C LEU A 74 16.65 -1.49 8.07
N HIS A 75 17.10 -2.72 8.23
CA HIS A 75 18.09 -3.12 9.22
C HIS A 75 19.44 -2.46 8.94
N GLU A 76 20.21 -2.13 9.98
CA GLU A 76 21.47 -1.39 9.88
C GLU A 76 22.56 -2.11 9.06
N SER A 77 22.48 -3.44 8.99
CA SER A 77 23.38 -4.29 8.22
C SER A 77 23.26 -4.07 6.72
N LEU A 78 22.07 -3.70 6.21
CA LEU A 78 21.90 -3.40 4.79
C LEU A 78 22.74 -2.18 4.39
N LYS A 79 23.49 -2.34 3.31
CA LYS A 79 24.27 -1.28 2.65
C LYS A 79 23.66 -1.00 1.28
N ASN A 80 24.02 0.15 0.70
CA ASN A 80 23.61 0.52 -0.67
C ASN A 80 22.10 0.40 -0.90
N ILE A 81 21.34 1.13 -0.08
CA ILE A 81 19.88 1.16 -0.15
C ILE A 81 19.44 2.49 -0.74
N TYR A 82 18.64 2.39 -1.79
CA TYR A 82 18.09 3.54 -2.48
C TYR A 82 16.59 3.38 -2.69
N GLN A 83 15.90 4.51 -2.72
CA GLN A 83 14.51 4.59 -3.13
C GLN A 83 14.42 5.48 -4.36
N PHE A 84 13.60 5.09 -5.32
CA PHE A 84 13.44 5.83 -6.55
C PHE A 84 12.60 7.08 -6.32
N ASP A 85 13.05 8.19 -6.87
CA ASP A 85 12.28 9.41 -7.03
C ASP A 85 11.61 9.37 -8.40
N PHE A 86 10.29 9.19 -8.44
CA PHE A 86 9.51 9.05 -9.67
C PHE A 86 9.47 10.35 -10.49
N LYS A 87 9.61 11.51 -9.86
CA LYS A 87 9.62 12.80 -10.55
C LYS A 87 10.98 13.10 -11.18
N ALA A 88 12.04 12.91 -10.42
CA ALA A 88 13.42 13.13 -10.86
C ALA A 88 14.00 11.93 -11.64
N LYS A 89 13.27 10.81 -11.69
CA LYS A 89 13.65 9.55 -12.36
C LYS A 89 15.02 9.03 -11.95
N LYS A 90 15.33 9.11 -10.65
CA LYS A 90 16.64 8.73 -10.11
C LYS A 90 16.54 8.13 -8.73
N TYR A 91 17.48 7.27 -8.40
CA TYR A 91 17.61 6.69 -7.07
C TYR A 91 18.20 7.70 -6.07
N LYS A 92 17.59 7.79 -4.90
CA LYS A 92 18.06 8.58 -3.75
C LYS A 92 18.44 7.64 -2.62
N LYS A 93 19.58 7.91 -1.99
CA LYS A 93 20.07 7.11 -0.87
C LYS A 93 19.10 7.22 0.30
N VAL A 94 18.78 6.10 0.94
CA VAL A 94 17.86 6.05 2.07
C VAL A 94 18.66 6.25 3.36
N THR A 95 18.37 7.34 4.06
CA THR A 95 18.97 7.67 5.36
C THR A 95 17.90 7.98 6.39
N GLY A 96 18.19 7.70 7.66
CA GLY A 96 17.31 8.00 8.79
C GLY A 96 15.90 7.42 8.66
N LYS A 97 15.01 7.90 9.53
CA LYS A 97 13.59 7.55 9.57
C LYS A 97 12.78 8.77 9.09
N GLU A 98 11.93 8.58 8.09
CA GLU A 98 11.05 9.63 7.56
C GLU A 98 9.60 9.14 7.56
N ILE A 99 8.67 10.01 7.98
CA ILE A 99 7.23 9.76 8.05
C ILE A 99 6.54 10.82 7.21
N TYR A 100 5.62 10.40 6.35
CA TYR A 100 4.79 11.25 5.49
C TYR A 100 3.33 10.90 5.73
N SER A 101 2.51 11.84 6.21
CA SER A 101 1.10 11.62 6.58
C SER A 101 0.10 12.53 5.83
N ASP A 102 0.40 13.82 5.71
CA ASP A 102 -0.64 14.79 5.31
C ASP A 102 -0.70 15.08 3.81
N THR A 103 0.33 14.73 3.04
CA THR A 103 0.35 15.05 1.60
C THR A 103 1.22 14.08 0.81
N LEU A 104 0.78 12.83 0.71
CA LEU A 104 1.47 11.82 -0.11
C LEU A 104 1.56 12.23 -1.59
N GLU A 105 0.65 13.08 -2.07
CA GLU A 105 0.66 13.62 -3.44
C GLU A 105 1.87 14.53 -3.70
N SER A 106 2.45 15.12 -2.64
CA SER A 106 3.59 16.02 -2.74
C SER A 106 4.93 15.29 -2.77
N THR A 107 4.98 14.05 -2.26
CA THR A 107 6.24 13.31 -2.19
C THR A 107 6.51 12.61 -3.52
N PRO A 108 7.68 12.83 -4.14
CA PRO A 108 8.01 12.14 -5.39
C PRO A 108 8.53 10.71 -5.16
N MET A 109 8.57 10.25 -3.90
CA MET A 109 9.17 8.96 -3.50
C MET A 109 8.20 7.77 -3.66
N LEU A 110 6.97 8.03 -4.09
CA LEU A 110 5.93 7.03 -4.36
C LEU A 110 5.04 7.49 -5.51
N GLU A 111 4.35 6.55 -6.13
CA GLU A 111 3.13 6.83 -6.91
C GLU A 111 1.93 6.41 -6.08
N LYS A 112 0.93 7.29 -5.94
CA LYS A 112 -0.36 6.98 -5.30
C LYS A 112 -1.46 7.38 -6.27
N GLU A 113 -2.39 6.46 -6.51
CA GLU A 113 -3.59 6.78 -7.28
C GLU A 113 -4.83 6.13 -6.65
N LYS A 114 -5.91 6.91 -6.59
CA LYS A 114 -7.26 6.41 -6.32
C LYS A 114 -7.86 5.89 -7.63
N PHE A 115 -8.66 4.83 -7.55
CA PHE A 115 -9.33 4.31 -8.75
C PHE A 115 -10.35 5.31 -9.31
N PRO A 116 -10.51 5.39 -10.65
CA PRO A 116 -11.49 6.26 -11.27
C PRO A 116 -12.92 6.00 -10.78
N GLN A 117 -13.70 7.07 -10.63
CA GLN A 117 -15.05 7.03 -10.09
C GLN A 117 -16.02 6.20 -10.97
N ASP A 118 -15.80 6.15 -12.29
CA ASP A 118 -16.59 5.37 -13.23
C ASP A 118 -16.39 3.85 -13.10
N TYR A 119 -15.40 3.39 -12.33
CA TYR A 119 -15.21 1.97 -12.06
C TYR A 119 -16.27 1.45 -11.10
N PHE A 120 -16.84 2.32 -10.27
CA PHE A 120 -17.97 1.97 -9.42
C PHE A 120 -18.95 3.15 -9.26
N PRO A 121 -19.78 3.41 -10.29
CA PRO A 121 -20.64 4.62 -10.35
C PRO A 121 -21.65 4.72 -9.20
N GLU A 122 -22.11 3.58 -8.67
CA GLU A 122 -23.09 3.52 -7.57
C GLU A 122 -22.51 3.99 -6.22
N CYS A 123 -21.19 3.95 -6.06
CA CYS A 123 -20.53 4.37 -4.83
C CYS A 123 -19.99 5.78 -4.98
N LYS A 124 -20.74 6.76 -4.45
CA LYS A 124 -20.37 8.18 -4.49
C LYS A 124 -18.96 8.48 -3.98
N TRP A 125 -18.43 7.67 -3.04
CA TRP A 125 -17.10 7.86 -2.46
C TRP A 125 -16.45 6.52 -2.12
N SER A 126 -15.31 6.23 -2.75
CA SER A 126 -14.45 5.09 -2.40
C SER A 126 -13.11 5.56 -1.83
N ARG A 127 -12.46 4.67 -1.07
CA ARG A 127 -11.07 4.81 -0.60
C ARG A 127 -10.19 3.73 -1.24
N LYS A 128 -10.51 3.35 -2.48
CA LYS A 128 -9.86 2.23 -3.17
C LYS A 128 -8.82 2.77 -4.15
N GLY A 129 -7.65 2.17 -4.17
CA GLY A 129 -6.52 2.65 -4.95
C GLY A 129 -5.27 1.83 -4.70
N PHE A 130 -4.12 2.41 -5.01
CA PHE A 130 -2.82 1.79 -4.75
C PHE A 130 -1.74 2.81 -4.38
N ILE A 131 -0.71 2.32 -3.70
CA ILE A 131 0.58 3.00 -3.52
C ILE A 131 1.67 2.10 -4.10
N ARG A 132 2.52 2.66 -4.96
CA ARG A 132 3.75 2.03 -5.47
C ARG A 132 4.96 2.75 -4.90
N THR A 133 5.91 1.98 -4.40
CA THR A 133 7.27 2.47 -4.13
C THR A 133 8.28 1.62 -4.88
N ARG A 134 9.39 2.23 -5.29
CA ARG A 134 10.47 1.52 -5.96
C ARG A 134 11.75 1.60 -5.15
N TRP A 135 12.37 0.46 -4.96
CA TRP A 135 13.57 0.29 -4.15
C TRP A 135 14.70 -0.29 -4.99
N CYS A 136 15.92 0.06 -4.64
CA CYS A 136 17.12 -0.63 -5.11
C CYS A 136 17.94 -1.00 -3.86
N ILE A 137 18.06 -2.30 -3.62
CA ILE A 137 18.83 -2.85 -2.51
C ILE A 137 19.87 -3.78 -3.13
N THR A 138 21.15 -3.55 -2.85
CA THR A 138 22.26 -4.35 -3.39
C THR A 138 22.12 -4.57 -4.90
N ASP A 139 21.91 -3.47 -5.63
CA ASP A 139 21.77 -3.42 -7.09
C ASP A 139 20.55 -4.18 -7.67
N CYS A 140 19.66 -4.67 -6.81
CA CYS A 140 18.39 -5.27 -7.21
C CYS A 140 17.28 -4.23 -7.11
N ALA A 141 16.79 -3.77 -8.27
CA ALA A 141 15.65 -2.87 -8.35
C ALA A 141 14.32 -3.65 -8.32
N PHE A 142 13.37 -3.20 -7.51
CA PHE A 142 12.03 -3.79 -7.46
C PHE A 142 10.96 -2.79 -6.99
N ASP A 143 9.72 -3.04 -7.39
CA ASP A 143 8.55 -2.30 -6.94
C ASP A 143 7.79 -3.07 -5.85
N LEU A 144 7.30 -2.33 -4.87
CA LEU A 144 6.35 -2.81 -3.87
C LEU A 144 5.05 -2.02 -4.06
N VAL A 145 3.96 -2.74 -4.31
CA VAL A 145 2.65 -2.17 -4.63
C VAL A 145 1.66 -2.60 -3.57
N ASN A 146 1.20 -1.65 -2.75
CA ASN A 146 0.09 -1.84 -1.81
C ASN A 146 -1.21 -1.46 -2.51
N ILE A 147 -2.07 -2.43 -2.81
CA ILE A 147 -3.36 -2.20 -3.48
C ILE A 147 -4.50 -2.39 -2.49
N HIS A 148 -5.64 -1.75 -2.76
CA HIS A 148 -6.88 -2.00 -2.04
C HIS A 148 -8.05 -1.96 -3.01
N LEU A 149 -8.53 -3.14 -3.38
CA LEU A 149 -9.59 -3.28 -4.38
C LEU A 149 -10.99 -3.17 -3.76
N PHE A 150 -11.99 -3.03 -4.63
CA PHE A 150 -13.39 -2.90 -4.24
C PHE A 150 -13.92 -4.17 -3.56
N HIS A 151 -14.60 -3.99 -2.43
CA HIS A 151 -15.29 -5.08 -1.73
C HIS A 151 -16.78 -5.05 -2.05
N ASP A 152 -17.39 -6.23 -2.01
CA ASP A 152 -18.84 -6.38 -2.03
C ASP A 152 -19.47 -5.70 -0.79
N ALA A 153 -20.69 -5.18 -0.95
CA ALA A 153 -21.46 -4.65 0.18
C ALA A 153 -21.95 -5.75 1.13
N SER A 154 -22.21 -6.95 0.61
CA SER A 154 -22.66 -8.12 1.36
C SER A 154 -22.02 -9.39 0.80
N ASN A 155 -21.33 -10.15 1.65
CA ASN A 155 -20.75 -11.43 1.27
C ASN A 155 -21.82 -12.48 0.93
N LEU A 156 -23.01 -12.40 1.55
CA LEU A 156 -24.11 -13.33 1.26
C LEU A 156 -24.64 -13.09 -0.17
N ILE A 157 -24.91 -11.83 -0.52
CA ILE A 157 -25.38 -11.47 -1.86
C ILE A 157 -24.30 -11.81 -2.90
N ALA A 158 -23.02 -11.52 -2.59
CA ALA A 158 -21.92 -11.86 -3.48
C ALA A 158 -21.81 -13.36 -3.77
N TRP A 159 -22.12 -14.19 -2.76
CA TRP A 159 -22.18 -15.65 -2.90
C TRP A 159 -23.41 -16.09 -3.72
N GLU A 160 -24.60 -15.58 -3.40
CA GLU A 160 -25.84 -15.88 -4.13
C GLU A 160 -25.76 -15.50 -5.62
N THR A 161 -25.04 -14.42 -5.92
CA THR A 161 -24.89 -13.87 -7.27
C THR A 161 -23.52 -14.18 -7.90
N SER A 162 -22.79 -15.18 -7.40
CA SER A 162 -21.45 -15.51 -7.89
C SER A 162 -21.43 -15.81 -9.41
N PRO A 163 -20.50 -15.22 -10.19
CA PRO A 163 -19.55 -14.18 -9.79
C PRO A 163 -20.26 -12.82 -9.60
N SER A 164 -20.00 -12.17 -8.46
CA SER A 164 -20.63 -10.87 -8.18
C SER A 164 -20.21 -9.78 -9.17
N VAL A 165 -21.03 -8.74 -9.33
CA VAL A 165 -20.71 -7.56 -10.17
C VAL A 165 -19.35 -6.95 -9.78
N TYR A 166 -18.99 -7.00 -8.49
CA TYR A 166 -17.69 -6.54 -8.01
C TYR A 166 -16.51 -7.35 -8.53
N SER A 167 -16.71 -8.59 -8.98
CA SER A 167 -15.66 -9.37 -9.63
C SER A 167 -15.12 -8.67 -10.88
N GLY A 168 -16.02 -8.19 -11.76
CA GLY A 168 -15.64 -7.42 -12.96
C GLY A 168 -14.98 -6.09 -12.61
N ILE A 169 -15.46 -5.41 -11.57
CA ILE A 169 -14.87 -4.15 -11.07
C ILE A 169 -13.44 -4.38 -10.55
N ARG A 170 -13.23 -5.44 -9.76
CA ARG A 170 -11.90 -5.81 -9.26
C ARG A 170 -10.95 -6.19 -10.39
N HIS A 171 -11.44 -6.92 -11.40
CA HIS A 171 -10.66 -7.24 -12.60
C HIS A 171 -10.21 -5.97 -13.32
N LYS A 172 -11.13 -5.02 -13.59
CA LYS A 172 -10.81 -3.72 -14.21
C LYS A 172 -9.81 -2.93 -13.37
N ALA A 173 -10.01 -2.85 -12.05
CA ALA A 173 -9.14 -2.14 -11.12
C ALA A 173 -7.74 -2.75 -11.03
N LEU A 174 -7.62 -4.09 -10.98
CA LEU A 174 -6.32 -4.77 -10.98
C LEU A 174 -5.60 -4.54 -12.31
N GLY A 175 -6.29 -4.66 -13.45
CA GLY A 175 -5.74 -4.34 -14.77
C GLY A 175 -5.17 -2.92 -14.82
N TYR A 176 -5.91 -1.95 -14.30
CA TYR A 176 -5.45 -0.56 -14.18
C TYR A 176 -4.13 -0.44 -13.39
N VAL A 177 -4.00 -1.10 -12.24
CA VAL A 177 -2.74 -1.10 -11.47
C VAL A 177 -1.60 -1.73 -12.28
N LEU A 178 -1.86 -2.89 -12.89
CA LEU A 178 -0.84 -3.62 -13.66
C LEU A 178 -0.34 -2.79 -14.86
N ASP A 179 -1.24 -2.11 -15.57
CA ASP A 179 -0.89 -1.21 -16.67
C ASP A 179 0.00 -0.05 -16.17
N ARG A 180 -0.36 0.57 -15.03
CA ARG A 180 0.41 1.67 -14.42
C ARG A 180 1.83 1.26 -13.98
N ILE A 181 2.01 0.02 -13.52
CA ILE A 181 3.32 -0.43 -13.06
C ILE A 181 4.24 -0.89 -14.21
N ILE A 182 3.67 -1.36 -15.32
CA ILE A 182 4.44 -1.84 -16.49
C ILE A 182 4.53 -0.83 -17.64
N ASP A 183 3.92 0.35 -17.51
CA ASP A 183 3.97 1.36 -18.56
C ASP A 183 5.39 1.88 -18.84
N GLN A 184 5.52 2.62 -19.95
CA GLN A 184 6.80 3.06 -20.47
C GLN A 184 7.38 4.32 -19.79
N ARG A 185 6.75 4.83 -18.71
CA ARG A 185 7.23 6.05 -18.03
C ARG A 185 8.57 5.82 -17.32
N PHE A 186 8.83 4.57 -16.92
CA PHE A 186 9.99 4.14 -16.15
C PHE A 186 10.54 2.80 -16.66
N GLU A 187 11.79 2.49 -16.32
CA GLU A 187 12.36 1.17 -16.58
C GLU A 187 11.54 0.06 -15.89
N LYS A 188 11.36 -1.07 -16.58
CA LYS A 188 10.66 -2.22 -16.01
C LYS A 188 11.56 -2.93 -15.01
N VAL A 189 11.04 -3.19 -13.82
CA VAL A 189 11.71 -3.92 -12.74
C VAL A 189 10.79 -5.02 -12.20
N SER A 190 11.33 -5.95 -11.42
CA SER A 190 10.53 -6.93 -10.70
C SER A 190 9.56 -6.24 -9.75
N TYR A 191 8.34 -6.75 -9.58
CA TYR A 191 7.36 -6.13 -8.71
C TYR A 191 6.63 -7.16 -7.87
N PHE A 192 6.20 -6.71 -6.68
CA PHE A 192 5.40 -7.48 -5.76
C PHE A 192 4.14 -6.69 -5.43
N VAL A 193 2.98 -7.34 -5.58
CA VAL A 193 1.68 -6.74 -5.31
C VAL A 193 1.10 -7.35 -4.03
N PHE A 194 0.78 -6.50 -3.06
CA PHE A 194 0.27 -6.88 -1.75
C PHE A 194 -1.03 -6.13 -1.45
N GLY A 195 -1.78 -6.68 -0.50
CA GLY A 195 -3.00 -6.07 0.03
C GLY A 195 -4.18 -7.03 -0.01
N ASP A 196 -5.32 -6.56 0.47
CA ASP A 196 -6.63 -7.15 0.25
C ASP A 196 -7.10 -6.87 -1.19
N PHE A 197 -7.04 -7.92 -2.00
CA PHE A 197 -7.59 -7.97 -3.36
C PHE A 197 -9.12 -8.04 -3.35
N ASN A 198 -9.74 -8.29 -2.19
CA ASN A 198 -11.16 -8.51 -2.03
C ASN A 198 -11.74 -9.60 -2.96
N PHE A 199 -10.92 -10.57 -3.35
CA PHE A 199 -11.39 -11.73 -4.08
C PHE A 199 -12.31 -12.58 -3.19
N ARG A 200 -13.28 -13.21 -3.83
CA ARG A 200 -14.24 -14.12 -3.22
C ARG A 200 -14.12 -15.45 -3.94
N LEU A 201 -14.31 -16.54 -3.21
CA LEU A 201 -14.33 -17.87 -3.81
C LEU A 201 -15.59 -18.01 -4.66
N ASP A 202 -15.44 -18.53 -5.87
CA ASP A 202 -16.58 -18.91 -6.69
C ASP A 202 -17.12 -20.26 -6.23
N ALA A 203 -17.91 -20.23 -5.15
CA ALA A 203 -18.39 -21.44 -4.50
C ALA A 203 -19.37 -22.23 -5.37
N LYS A 204 -20.06 -21.61 -6.34
CA LYS A 204 -20.97 -22.32 -7.25
C LYS A 204 -20.21 -23.26 -8.18
N ALA A 205 -19.12 -22.77 -8.78
CA ALA A 205 -18.26 -23.59 -9.64
C ALA A 205 -17.53 -24.75 -8.92
N VAL A 206 -17.55 -24.79 -7.58
CA VAL A 206 -16.94 -25.86 -6.78
C VAL A 206 -17.97 -26.91 -6.34
N VAL A 207 -19.25 -26.54 -6.28
CA VAL A 207 -20.33 -27.40 -5.75
C VAL A 207 -21.25 -27.93 -6.85
N GLU A 208 -21.36 -27.23 -7.98
CA GLU A 208 -22.13 -27.60 -9.18
C GLU A 208 -21.21 -28.09 -10.31
#